data_AF-A0AAD6L9X8-F1
#
_entry.id   AF-A0AAD6L9X8-F1
#
_cell.length_a   1.000
_cell.length_b   1.000
_cell.length_c   1.000
_cell.angle_alpha   90.00
_cell.angle_beta   90.00
_cell.angle_gamma   90.00
#
_symmetry.space_group_name_H-M   'P 1'
#
loop_
_entity.id
_entity.type
_entity.pdbx_description
1 polymer ?
#
loop_
_entity_poly.entity_id
_entity_poly.type
_entity_poly.pdbx_seq_one_letter_code
_entity_poly.pdbx_strand_id
1 'polypeptide(L)'
;MELPTSLSTIFHYLFDLIKKFLVSGAVSDFIHKLSDLTDTFLASDTVVHVLQWFKKENVHTMVAVVVIILLFLSCCGCLAKSVRSCCGCLAWSVKTMKAPGRNYRMPRSTFEANPSAYFRGLRKG
;
A
#
# COMPACT_ATOMS: atom_id res chain seq x y z
N MET A 1 -16.58 -8.48 -27.15
CA MET A 1 -16.91 -8.03 -25.78
C MET A 1 -16.04 -6.82 -25.51
N GLU A 2 -16.64 -5.62 -25.47
CA GLU A 2 -15.91 -4.39 -25.19
C GLU A 2 -15.53 -4.37 -23.70
N LEU A 3 -14.23 -4.18 -23.44
CA LEU A 3 -13.68 -4.15 -22.08
C LEU A 3 -14.12 -2.84 -21.40
N PRO A 4 -14.84 -2.88 -20.26
CA PRO A 4 -15.27 -1.67 -19.58
C PRO A 4 -14.05 -0.88 -19.10
N THR A 5 -13.78 0.25 -19.72
CA THR A 5 -12.57 1.07 -19.52
C THR A 5 -12.65 2.01 -18.32
N SER A 6 -13.79 2.09 -17.63
CA SER A 6 -13.97 2.94 -16.46
C SER A 6 -14.10 2.11 -15.18
N LEU A 7 -13.40 2.58 -14.14
CA LEU A 7 -13.39 2.00 -12.80
C LEU A 7 -14.80 1.92 -12.19
N SER A 8 -15.67 2.89 -12.50
CA SER A 8 -17.08 2.89 -12.12
C SER A 8 -17.82 1.68 -12.71
N THR A 9 -17.65 1.40 -14.00
CA THR A 9 -18.31 0.28 -14.68
C THR A 9 -17.85 -1.08 -14.13
N ILE A 10 -16.57 -1.19 -13.75
CA ILE A 10 -16.02 -2.38 -13.11
C ILE A 10 -16.66 -2.60 -11.73
N PHE A 11 -16.76 -1.55 -10.91
CA PHE A 11 -17.41 -1.66 -9.59
C PHE A 11 -18.88 -2.02 -9.70
N HIS A 12 -19.62 -1.40 -10.63
CA HIS A 12 -21.02 -1.73 -10.87
C HIS A 12 -21.20 -3.18 -11.32
N TYR A 13 -20.34 -3.67 -12.22
CA TYR A 13 -20.36 -5.07 -12.66
C TYR A 13 -20.04 -6.04 -11.52
N LEU A 14 -19.01 -5.74 -10.72
CA LEU A 14 -18.62 -6.56 -9.58
C LEU A 14 -19.75 -6.64 -8.54
N PHE A 15 -20.38 -5.51 -8.24
CA PHE A 15 -21.50 -5.44 -7.31
C PHE A 15 -22.72 -6.22 -7.81
N ASP A 16 -23.04 -6.14 -9.10
CA ASP A 16 -24.12 -6.90 -9.71
C ASP A 16 -23.85 -8.42 -9.67
N LEU A 17 -22.60 -8.81 -9.91
CA LEU A 17 -22.16 -10.21 -9.79
C LEU A 17 -22.29 -10.72 -8.35
N ILE A 18 -21.87 -9.91 -7.36
CA ILE A 18 -22.01 -10.23 -5.94
C ILE A 18 -23.48 -10.36 -5.57
N LYS A 19 -24.35 -9.43 -6.01
CA LYS A 19 -25.79 -9.52 -5.78
C LYS A 19 -26.39 -10.80 -6.35
N LYS A 20 -26.07 -11.15 -7.59
CA LYS A 20 -26.53 -12.39 -8.23
C LYS A 20 -26.06 -13.63 -7.47
N PHE A 21 -24.82 -13.61 -6.98
CA PHE A 21 -24.28 -14.69 -6.15
C PHE A 21 -25.01 -14.81 -4.81
N LEU A 22 -25.28 -13.69 -4.12
CA LEU A 22 -26.01 -13.66 -2.85
C LEU A 22 -27.48 -14.10 -2.99
N VAL A 23 -28.12 -13.81 -4.12
CA VAL A 23 -29.51 -14.23 -4.41
C VAL A 23 -29.60 -15.70 -4.82
N SER A 24 -28.46 -16.38 -5.06
CA SER A 24 -28.45 -17.82 -5.30
C SER A 24 -28.96 -18.54 -4.06
N GLY A 25 -29.99 -19.40 -4.23
CA GLY A 25 -30.62 -20.11 -3.11
C GLY A 25 -29.62 -20.87 -2.23
N ALA A 26 -28.56 -21.42 -2.84
CA ALA A 26 -27.50 -22.11 -2.12
C ALA A 26 -26.69 -21.18 -1.18
N VAL A 27 -26.50 -19.91 -1.56
CA VAL A 27 -25.81 -18.92 -0.73
C VAL A 27 -26.74 -18.42 0.36
N SER A 28 -28.03 -18.26 0.09
CA SER A 28 -29.03 -17.91 1.11
C SER A 28 -29.10 -18.97 2.21
N ASP A 29 -29.16 -20.26 1.85
CA ASP A 29 -29.19 -21.36 2.81
C ASP A 29 -27.91 -21.44 3.64
N PHE A 30 -26.75 -21.16 3.01
CA PHE A 30 -25.48 -21.07 3.69
C PHE A 30 -25.43 -19.90 4.67
N ILE A 31 -25.95 -18.72 4.28
CA ILE A 31 -26.05 -17.54 5.15
C ILE A 31 -26.97 -17.81 6.34
N HIS A 32 -28.12 -18.46 6.14
CA HIS A 32 -29.01 -18.84 7.23
C HIS A 32 -28.36 -19.80 8.22
N LYS A 33 -27.65 -20.84 7.74
CA LYS A 33 -26.87 -21.73 8.62
C LYS A 33 -25.75 -21.01 9.38
N LEU A 34 -25.07 -20.08 8.72
CA LEU A 34 -24.06 -19.23 9.36
C LEU A 34 -24.67 -18.34 10.43
N SER A 35 -25.87 -17.80 10.18
CA SER A 35 -26.62 -17.00 11.15
C SER A 35 -26.97 -17.82 12.38
N ASP A 36 -27.58 -18.98 12.20
CA ASP A 36 -27.93 -19.88 13.32
C ASP A 36 -26.69 -20.28 14.14
N LEU A 37 -25.58 -20.56 13.46
CA LEU A 37 -24.32 -20.89 14.12
C LEU A 37 -23.77 -19.68 14.89
N THR A 38 -23.90 -18.48 14.33
CA THR A 38 -23.48 -17.23 14.98
C THR A 38 -24.34 -16.93 16.19
N ASP A 39 -25.65 -17.12 16.12
CA ASP A 39 -26.56 -16.92 17.25
C ASP A 39 -26.31 -17.94 18.35
N THR A 40 -26.05 -19.19 18.00
CA THR A 40 -25.64 -20.24 18.96
C THR A 40 -24.29 -19.91 19.61
N PHE A 41 -23.37 -19.36 18.83
CA PHE A 41 -22.05 -18.94 19.31
C PHE A 41 -22.15 -17.72 20.21
N LEU A 42 -23.00 -16.75 19.88
CA LEU A 42 -23.29 -15.54 20.68
C LEU A 42 -24.17 -15.83 21.90
N ALA A 43 -24.97 -16.90 21.91
CA ALA A 43 -25.70 -17.35 23.08
C ALA A 43 -24.79 -18.06 24.11
N SER A 44 -23.56 -18.40 23.73
CA SER A 44 -22.57 -18.93 24.67
C SER A 44 -22.03 -17.80 25.55
N ASP A 45 -22.36 -17.84 26.85
CA ASP A 45 -21.84 -16.90 27.85
C ASP A 45 -20.31 -16.75 27.77
N THR A 46 -19.60 -17.84 27.46
CA THR A 46 -18.13 -17.83 27.35
C THR A 46 -17.65 -16.96 26.19
N VAL A 47 -18.32 -17.00 25.05
CA VAL A 47 -17.99 -16.21 23.87
C VAL A 47 -18.37 -14.75 24.08
N VAL A 48 -19.52 -14.48 24.68
CA VAL A 48 -19.94 -13.10 25.01
C VAL A 48 -18.93 -12.45 25.94
N HIS A 49 -18.48 -13.16 26.98
CA HIS A 49 -17.44 -12.68 27.87
C HIS A 49 -16.12 -12.42 27.15
N VAL A 50 -15.71 -13.31 26.25
CA VAL A 50 -14.52 -13.10 25.40
C VAL A 50 -14.72 -11.89 24.50
N LEU A 51 -15.85 -11.74 23.80
CA LEU A 51 -16.14 -10.61 22.93
C LEU A 51 -16.16 -9.28 23.70
N GLN A 52 -16.76 -9.29 24.88
CA GLN A 52 -16.83 -8.13 25.76
C GLN A 52 -15.45 -7.78 26.33
N TRP A 53 -14.62 -8.79 26.64
CA TRP A 53 -13.21 -8.60 26.97
C TRP A 53 -12.43 -8.02 25.78
N PHE A 54 -12.59 -8.56 24.57
CA PHE A 54 -11.99 -8.03 23.34
C PHE A 54 -12.39 -6.57 23.06
N LYS A 55 -13.66 -6.22 23.29
CA LYS A 55 -14.19 -4.86 23.16
C LYS A 55 -13.65 -3.92 24.24
N LYS A 56 -13.50 -4.41 25.48
CA LYS A 56 -13.01 -3.64 26.63
C LYS A 56 -11.51 -3.39 26.58
N GLU A 57 -10.74 -4.36 26.11
CA GLU A 57 -9.27 -4.33 26.07
C GLU A 57 -8.72 -3.56 24.85
N ASN A 58 -9.58 -2.92 24.03
CA ASN A 58 -9.18 -2.22 22.81
C ASN A 58 -8.34 -3.11 21.86
N VAL A 59 -8.69 -4.39 21.71
CA VAL A 59 -7.93 -5.30 20.85
C VAL A 59 -7.96 -4.86 19.40
N HIS A 60 -9.03 -4.21 18.94
CA HIS A 60 -9.08 -3.57 17.63
C HIS A 60 -8.00 -2.49 17.48
N THR A 61 -7.72 -1.73 18.54
CA THR A 61 -6.64 -0.73 18.57
C THR A 61 -5.29 -1.42 18.53
N MET A 62 -5.08 -2.50 19.28
CA MET A 62 -3.84 -3.28 19.22
C MET A 62 -3.59 -3.88 17.83
N VAL A 63 -4.60 -4.50 17.22
CA VAL A 63 -4.52 -5.06 15.86
C VAL A 63 -4.25 -3.96 14.83
N ALA A 64 -4.97 -2.84 14.90
CA ALA A 64 -4.74 -1.70 14.02
C ALA A 64 -3.32 -1.14 14.16
N VAL A 65 -2.81 -0.99 15.40
CA VAL A 65 -1.44 -0.55 15.68
C VAL A 65 -0.41 -1.54 15.13
N VAL A 66 -0.60 -2.85 15.31
CA VAL A 66 0.29 -3.88 14.76
C VAL A 66 0.31 -3.86 13.23
N VAL A 67 -0.85 -3.71 12.58
CA VAL A 67 -0.94 -3.60 11.12
C VAL A 67 -0.26 -2.32 10.63
N ILE A 68 -0.47 -1.18 11.30
CA ILE A 68 0.18 0.09 10.97
C ILE A 68 1.70 -0.04 11.12
N ILE A 69 2.18 -0.62 12.22
CA ILE A 69 3.60 -0.88 12.47
C ILE A 69 4.19 -1.79 11.40
N LEU A 70 3.51 -2.89 11.05
CA LEU A 70 3.92 -3.80 9.97
C LEU A 70 3.96 -3.10 8.61
N LEU A 71 3.01 -2.21 8.31
CA LEU A 71 3.01 -1.41 7.09
C LEU A 71 4.16 -0.41 7.06
N PHE A 72 4.45 0.27 8.17
CA PHE A 72 5.60 1.15 8.28
C PHE A 72 6.94 0.39 8.24
N LEU A 73 7.02 -0.80 8.84
CA LEU A 73 8.18 -1.69 8.74
C LEU A 73 8.36 -2.27 7.34
N SER A 74 7.27 -2.57 6.64
CA SER A 74 7.29 -3.03 5.25
C SER A 74 7.64 -1.90 4.28
N CYS A 75 7.26 -0.65 4.59
CA CYS A 75 7.63 0.54 3.82
C CYS A 75 9.05 1.04 4.13
N CYS A 76 9.55 0.73 5.34
CA CYS A 76 10.86 1.12 5.85
C CYS A 76 11.61 -0.10 6.42
N GLY A 77 11.96 -1.09 5.59
CA GLY A 77 12.57 -2.37 5.97
C GLY A 77 13.88 -2.26 6.78
N CYS A 78 13.78 -1.85 8.05
CA CYS A 78 14.92 -1.47 8.89
C CYS A 78 15.16 -2.44 10.07
N LEU A 79 14.39 -3.53 10.17
CA LEU A 79 14.44 -4.46 11.30
C LEU A 79 14.78 -5.91 10.92
N ALA A 80 15.73 -6.10 10.01
CA ALA A 80 16.66 -7.23 10.01
C ALA A 80 17.69 -7.02 8.90
N LYS A 81 18.97 -7.24 9.23
CA LYS A 81 20.11 -7.20 8.29
C LYS A 81 19.80 -7.88 6.94
N SER A 82 19.67 -7.09 5.88
CA SER A 82 20.42 -7.30 4.63
C SER A 82 20.24 -6.11 3.70
N VAL A 83 21.31 -5.33 3.58
CA VAL A 83 21.77 -4.64 2.37
C VAL A 83 20.69 -4.19 1.37
N ARG A 84 20.35 -2.89 1.47
CA ARG A 84 19.97 -1.98 0.37
C ARG A 84 18.52 -2.12 -0.14
N SER A 85 17.78 -1.01 -0.04
CA SER A 85 16.47 -0.77 -0.67
C SER A 85 15.31 -1.33 0.18
N CYS A 86 14.64 -0.56 1.04
CA CYS A 86 13.70 0.49 0.64
C CYS A 86 13.52 1.51 1.78
N CYS A 87 14.24 2.62 1.69
CA CYS A 87 13.80 3.92 2.17
C CYS A 87 14.30 4.90 1.11
N GLY A 88 13.44 5.19 0.14
CA GLY A 88 13.66 6.25 -0.86
C GLY A 88 13.54 7.66 -0.26
N CYS A 89 13.76 7.82 1.04
CA CYS A 89 13.79 9.12 1.69
C CYS A 89 15.20 9.69 1.48
N LEU A 90 15.33 10.61 0.51
CA LEU A 90 16.50 11.46 0.27
C LEU A 90 17.74 10.86 -0.41
N ALA A 91 17.64 9.74 -1.12
CA ALA A 91 18.60 9.45 -2.19
C ALA A 91 17.97 9.83 -3.52
N TRP A 92 17.89 11.14 -3.81
CA TRP A 92 17.75 11.57 -5.20
C TRP A 92 18.98 10.98 -5.89
N SER A 93 18.80 9.90 -6.64
CA SER A 93 19.83 9.42 -7.54
C SER A 93 19.98 10.51 -8.58
N VAL A 94 20.82 11.49 -8.27
CA VAL A 94 21.03 12.66 -9.11
C VAL A 94 21.64 12.11 -10.38
N LYS A 95 20.86 12.12 -11.46
CA LYS A 95 21.31 11.65 -12.77
C LYS A 95 22.60 12.39 -13.10
N THR A 96 23.73 11.70 -13.07
CA THR A 96 25.02 12.30 -13.40
C THR A 96 25.27 12.15 -14.90
N MET A 97 26.01 13.09 -15.48
CA MET A 97 26.44 13.06 -16.87
C MET A 97 27.92 13.37 -17.00
N LYS A 98 28.56 12.95 -18.09
CA LYS A 98 29.93 13.35 -18.41
C LYS A 98 29.93 14.84 -18.74
N ALA A 99 30.83 15.60 -18.12
CA ALA A 99 30.90 17.05 -18.28
C ALA A 99 31.48 17.39 -19.68
N PRO A 100 30.78 18.14 -20.54
CA PRO A 100 31.27 18.46 -21.89
C PRO A 100 32.59 19.27 -21.86
N GLY A 101 33.68 18.73 -22.40
CA GLY A 101 34.98 19.42 -22.40
C GLY A 101 35.78 19.30 -21.10
N ARG A 102 35.36 18.43 -20.15
CA ARG A 102 36.17 18.06 -18.97
C ARG A 102 36.10 16.56 -18.69
N ASN A 103 37.16 15.99 -18.11
CA ASN A 103 37.24 14.57 -17.76
C ASN A 103 36.72 14.26 -16.34
N TYR A 104 35.54 14.77 -16.00
CA TYR A 104 34.82 14.38 -14.77
C TYR A 104 33.31 14.26 -15.01
N ARG A 105 32.58 13.72 -14.01
CA ARG A 105 31.12 13.60 -14.03
C ARG A 105 30.47 14.69 -13.18
N MET A 106 29.40 15.29 -13.68
CA MET A 106 28.63 16.32 -12.97
C MET A 106 27.16 15.94 -12.84
N PRO A 107 26.43 16.48 -11.84
CA PRO A 107 24.98 16.44 -11.80
C PRO A 107 24.36 17.00 -13.08
N ARG A 108 23.47 16.25 -13.73
CA ARG A 108 22.77 16.68 -14.94
C ARG A 108 21.84 17.87 -14.67
N SER A 109 21.21 17.90 -13.50
CA SER A 109 20.34 19.00 -13.07
C SER A 109 21.08 20.33 -13.02
N THR A 110 22.33 20.35 -12.53
CA THR A 110 23.15 21.57 -12.50
C THR A 110 23.49 22.08 -13.90
N PHE A 111 23.71 21.19 -14.86
CA PHE A 111 23.94 21.57 -16.26
C PHE A 111 22.68 22.11 -16.93
N GLU A 112 21.55 21.40 -16.78
CA GLU A 112 20.27 21.79 -17.37
C GLU A 112 19.74 23.11 -16.78
N ALA A 113 19.99 23.37 -15.50
CA ALA A 113 19.59 24.62 -14.85
C ALA A 113 20.30 25.86 -15.43
N ASN A 114 21.58 25.75 -15.79
CA ASN A 114 22.32 26.87 -16.38
C ASN A 114 23.51 26.43 -17.25
N PRO A 115 23.28 26.07 -18.53
CA PRO A 115 24.36 25.64 -19.42
C PRO A 115 25.33 26.78 -19.73
N SER A 116 24.85 28.03 -19.78
CA SER A 116 25.68 29.19 -20.12
C SER A 116 26.80 29.44 -19.10
N ALA A 117 26.51 29.26 -17.81
CA ALA A 117 27.49 29.39 -16.74
C ALA A 117 28.60 28.35 -16.86
N TYR A 118 28.25 27.11 -17.22
CA TYR A 118 29.21 26.03 -17.45
C TYR A 118 30.21 26.39 -18.56
N PHE A 119 29.73 26.81 -19.73
CA PHE A 119 30.60 27.21 -20.85
C PHE A 119 31.40 28.49 -20.60
N ARG A 120 30.89 29.42 -19.79
CA ARG A 120 31.68 30.58 -19.32
C ARG A 120 32.84 30.14 -18.42
N GLY A 121 32.62 29.16 -17.55
CA GLY A 121 33.68 28.58 -16.72
C GLY A 121 34.74 27.82 -17.52
N LEU A 122 34.36 27.24 -18.67
CA LEU A 122 35.30 26.59 -19.58
C LEU A 122 36.27 27.56 -20.25
N ARG A 123 35.86 28.81 -20.53
CA ARG A 123 36.75 29.81 -21.14
C ARG A 123 37.75 30.45 -20.16
N LYS A 124 37.58 30.19 -18.86
CA LYS A 124 38.40 30.78 -17.80
C LYS A 124 39.51 29.85 -17.29
N GLY A 125 39.56 28.61 -17.75
CA GLY A 125 40.60 27.63 -17.42
C GLY A 125 41.32 27.20 -18.68
#